data_AF-A0A920VU32-F1
#
_entry.id   AF-A0A920VU32-F1
#
_cell.length_a   1.000
_cell.length_b   1.000
_cell.length_c   1.000
_cell.angle_alpha   90.00
_cell.angle_beta   90.00
_cell.angle_gamma   90.00
#
_symmetry.space_group_name_H-M   'P 1'
#
loop_
_entity.id
_entity.type
_entity.pdbx_description
1 polymer ?
#
loop_
_entity_poly.entity_id
_entity_poly.type
_entity_poly.pdbx_seq_one_letter_code
_entity_poly.pdbx_strand_id
1 'polypeptide(L)'
;MVKETETYDTEVRRLPDASYLVAVRTPMPGVKADMVRWWFADFLNTTEHYSWWHPEDHVWMDWENKKPGEVIGSSHLVHEYIGSELSKLRIQFIDSSEFFGFNPNDEGYICYLCESGSTRARN
;
A
#
# COMPACT_ATOMS: atom_id res chain seq x y z
N MET A 1 3.03 21.19 -6.17
CA MET A 1 2.75 20.94 -7.59
C MET A 1 3.92 20.17 -8.16
N VAL A 2 3.72 18.89 -8.46
CA VAL A 2 4.72 18.02 -9.09
C VAL A 2 5.02 18.59 -10.47
N LYS A 3 6.30 18.89 -10.75
CA LYS A 3 6.71 19.59 -11.98
C LYS A 3 7.43 18.73 -13.01
N GLU A 4 7.73 17.46 -12.73
CA GLU A 4 8.29 16.54 -13.73
C GLU A 4 8.11 15.10 -13.24
N THR A 5 7.73 14.20 -14.15
CA THR A 5 7.49 12.76 -13.89
C THR A 5 8.77 11.92 -13.91
N GLU A 6 9.94 12.55 -13.86
CA GLU A 6 11.22 11.88 -14.00
C GLU A 6 11.98 11.85 -12.66
N THR A 7 11.97 10.66 -12.06
CA THR A 7 12.79 10.23 -10.91
C THR A 7 12.60 11.03 -9.61
N TYR A 8 11.74 10.51 -8.73
CA TYR A 8 11.84 10.78 -7.31
C TYR A 8 13.05 10.02 -6.74
N ASP A 9 13.92 10.74 -6.04
CA ASP A 9 14.97 10.12 -5.26
C ASP A 9 14.36 9.37 -4.07
N THR A 10 15.01 8.28 -3.67
CA THR A 10 14.69 7.63 -2.40
C THR A 10 15.09 8.59 -1.27
N GLU A 11 14.12 9.12 -0.53
CA GLU A 11 14.36 10.06 0.56
C GLU A 11 13.55 9.73 1.82
N VAL A 12 14.12 10.13 2.96
CA VAL A 12 13.43 10.22 4.25
C VAL A 12 13.68 11.60 4.81
N ARG A 13 12.60 12.36 5.07
CA ARG A 13 12.71 13.74 5.54
C ARG A 13 11.69 14.03 6.63
N ARG A 14 12.17 14.56 7.75
CA ARG A 14 11.29 15.09 8.80
C ARG A 14 10.74 16.45 8.39
N LEU A 15 9.43 16.64 8.51
CA LEU A 15 8.72 17.86 8.17
C LEU A 15 8.56 18.78 9.40
N PRO A 16 8.25 20.08 9.19
CA PRO A 16 8.13 21.05 10.29
C PRO A 16 7.05 20.72 11.33
N ASP A 17 6.03 19.97 10.94
CA ASP A 17 4.94 19.50 11.81
C ASP A 17 5.29 18.20 12.57
N ALA A 18 6.57 17.81 12.56
CA ALA A 18 7.11 16.59 13.15
C ALA A 18 6.70 15.28 12.46
N SER A 19 5.94 15.33 11.35
CA SER A 19 5.71 14.16 10.50
C SER A 19 6.96 13.80 9.68
N TYR A 20 6.92 12.63 9.02
CA TYR A 20 7.98 12.19 8.12
C TYR A 20 7.42 11.98 6.72
N LEU A 21 8.15 12.46 5.72
CA LEU A 21 8.00 12.06 4.33
C LEU A 21 8.96 10.90 4.06
N VAL A 22 8.43 9.84 3.46
CA VAL A 22 9.21 8.71 2.95
C VAL A 22 8.85 8.53 1.47
N ALA A 23 9.85 8.57 0.60
CA ALA A 23 9.71 8.30 -0.83
C ALA A 23 10.71 7.21 -1.22
N VAL A 24 10.26 6.19 -1.95
CA VAL A 24 11.09 5.04 -2.35
C VAL A 24 10.78 4.67 -3.80
N ARG A 25 11.84 4.44 -4.58
CA ARG A 25 11.73 3.87 -5.92
C ARG A 25 12.29 2.45 -5.94
N THR A 26 11.43 1.48 -6.23
CA THR A 26 11.80 0.07 -6.37
C THR A 26 11.65 -0.37 -7.83
N PRO A 27 12.76 -0.54 -8.59
CA PRO A 27 12.68 -1.06 -9.95
C PRO A 27 12.18 -2.51 -9.96
N MET A 28 11.14 -2.79 -10.75
CA MET A 28 10.58 -4.14 -10.92
C MET A 28 10.64 -4.57 -12.39
N PRO A 29 11.84 -4.92 -12.91
CA PRO A 29 12.01 -5.26 -14.33
C PRO A 29 11.18 -6.49 -14.70
N GLY A 30 10.41 -6.40 -15.79
CA GLY A 30 9.54 -7.47 -16.27
C GLY A 30 8.18 -7.58 -15.57
N VAL A 31 7.92 -6.77 -14.54
CA VAL A 31 6.62 -6.70 -13.87
C VAL A 31 5.71 -5.70 -14.60
N LYS A 32 4.50 -6.14 -14.94
CA LYS A 32 3.46 -5.29 -15.56
C LYS A 32 2.50 -4.75 -14.51
N ALA A 33 1.81 -3.64 -14.80
CA ALA A 33 0.80 -3.06 -13.93
C ALA A 33 -0.27 -4.09 -13.49
N ASP A 34 -0.74 -4.92 -14.42
CA ASP A 34 -1.72 -5.99 -14.14
C ASP A 34 -1.23 -7.05 -13.14
N MET A 35 0.08 -7.32 -13.08
CA MET A 35 0.63 -8.27 -12.11
C MET A 35 0.53 -7.72 -10.69
N VAL A 36 0.79 -6.42 -10.53
CA VAL A 36 0.62 -5.72 -9.24
C VAL A 36 -0.87 -5.63 -8.90
N ARG A 37 -1.73 -5.37 -9.89
CA ARG A 37 -3.19 -5.39 -9.70
C ARG A 37 -3.65 -6.74 -9.15
N TRP A 38 -3.27 -7.82 -9.83
CA TRP A 38 -3.60 -9.19 -9.44
C TRP A 38 -3.09 -9.53 -8.04
N TRP A 39 -1.88 -9.09 -7.70
CA TRP A 39 -1.30 -9.32 -6.38
C TRP A 39 -2.23 -8.85 -5.25
N PHE A 40 -2.68 -7.60 -5.30
CA PHE A 40 -3.55 -7.04 -4.26
C PHE A 40 -5.02 -7.48 -4.38
N ALA A 41 -5.56 -7.49 -5.60
CA ALA A 41 -6.98 -7.75 -5.82
C ALA A 41 -7.34 -9.23 -5.62
N ASP A 42 -6.50 -10.15 -6.09
CA ASP A 42 -6.88 -11.56 -6.23
C ASP A 42 -5.99 -12.53 -5.45
N PHE A 43 -4.67 -12.29 -5.40
CA PHE A 43 -3.73 -13.26 -4.82
C PHE A 43 -3.62 -13.14 -3.29
N LEU A 44 -3.41 -11.94 -2.78
CA LEU A 44 -3.09 -11.68 -1.38
C LEU A 44 -4.32 -11.85 -0.48
N ASN A 45 -4.59 -13.07 0.01
CA ASN A 45 -5.78 -13.40 0.83
C ASN A 45 -5.47 -14.08 2.16
N THR A 46 -4.23 -14.52 2.39
CA THR A 46 -3.86 -15.27 3.60
C THR A 46 -2.60 -14.68 4.22
N THR A 47 -2.43 -14.89 5.52
CA THR A 47 -1.19 -14.57 6.24
C THR A 47 0.03 -15.22 5.61
N GLU A 48 -0.10 -16.43 5.06
CA GLU A 48 1.00 -17.09 4.34
C GLU A 48 1.39 -16.34 3.07
N HIS A 49 0.42 -15.87 2.27
CA HIS A 49 0.73 -15.06 1.08
C HIS A 49 1.38 -13.72 1.47
N TYR A 50 0.96 -13.12 2.58
CA TYR A 50 1.52 -11.86 3.04
C TYR A 50 2.94 -12.02 3.58
N SER A 51 3.24 -13.13 4.26
CA SER A 51 4.61 -13.42 4.68
C SER A 51 5.55 -13.67 3.49
N TRP A 52 5.07 -14.15 2.34
CA TRP A 52 5.90 -14.25 1.13
C TRP A 52 6.42 -12.91 0.62
N TRP A 53 5.75 -11.79 0.95
CA TRP A 53 6.24 -10.47 0.61
C TRP A 53 7.40 -10.05 1.51
N HIS A 54 7.28 -10.23 2.83
CA HIS A 54 8.35 -9.96 3.78
C HIS A 54 8.32 -10.94 4.96
N PRO A 55 9.05 -12.07 4.89
CA PRO A 55 8.87 -13.19 5.82
C PRO A 55 9.12 -12.88 7.29
N GLU A 56 10.00 -11.93 7.58
CA GLU A 56 10.39 -11.57 8.95
C GLU A 56 9.45 -10.54 9.59
N ASP A 57 8.90 -9.63 8.79
CA ASP A 57 8.15 -8.48 9.30
C ASP A 57 6.63 -8.65 9.20
N HIS A 58 6.14 -9.39 8.20
CA HIS A 58 4.70 -9.58 7.99
C HIS A 58 4.18 -10.77 8.80
N VAL A 59 3.56 -10.48 9.95
CA VAL A 59 3.17 -11.50 10.94
C VAL A 59 1.76 -12.03 10.71
N TRP A 60 0.81 -11.14 10.40
CA TRP A 60 -0.60 -11.50 10.26
C TRP A 60 -1.32 -10.51 9.36
N MET A 61 -2.33 -11.00 8.63
CA MET A 61 -3.23 -10.17 7.85
C MET A 61 -4.66 -10.70 7.83
N ASP A 62 -5.59 -9.80 7.52
CA ASP A 62 -6.96 -10.09 7.10
C ASP A 62 -7.50 -8.94 6.24
N TRP A 63 -8.68 -9.10 5.67
CA TRP A 63 -9.35 -8.09 4.87
C TRP A 63 -10.75 -7.76 5.38
N GLU A 64 -11.06 -6.47 5.46
CA GLU A 64 -12.43 -5.98 5.57
C GLU A 64 -12.96 -5.56 4.19
N ASN A 65 -14.20 -5.94 3.89
CA ASN A 65 -14.94 -5.53 2.70
C ASN A 65 -14.27 -5.87 1.35
N LYS A 66 -13.30 -6.79 1.33
CA LYS A 66 -12.68 -7.24 0.08
C LYS A 66 -13.64 -8.06 -0.76
N LYS A 67 -13.64 -7.79 -2.07
CA LYS A 67 -14.37 -8.56 -3.06
C LYS A 67 -13.38 -9.15 -4.06
N PRO A 68 -13.66 -10.32 -4.65
CA PRO A 68 -12.82 -10.89 -5.70
C PRO A 68 -12.62 -9.89 -6.86
N GLY A 69 -11.38 -9.69 -7.32
CA GLY A 69 -11.05 -8.78 -8.42
C GLY A 69 -11.06 -7.27 -8.09
N GLU A 70 -11.40 -6.88 -6.86
CA GLU A 70 -11.51 -5.49 -6.42
C GLU A 70 -10.73 -5.25 -5.12
N VAL A 71 -9.92 -4.19 -5.08
CA VAL A 71 -9.22 -3.75 -3.86
C VAL A 71 -9.70 -2.40 -3.37
N ILE A 72 -10.19 -1.52 -4.25
CA ILE A 72 -10.69 -0.20 -3.86
C ILE A 72 -11.94 -0.35 -2.96
N GLY A 73 -11.96 0.38 -1.85
CA GLY A 73 -12.99 0.28 -0.81
C GLY A 73 -12.76 -0.81 0.23
N SER A 74 -11.78 -1.70 0.03
CA SER A 74 -11.38 -2.69 1.03
C SER A 74 -10.43 -2.10 2.06
N SER A 75 -10.26 -2.77 3.20
CA SER A 75 -9.23 -2.42 4.18
C SER A 75 -8.39 -3.64 4.55
N HIS A 76 -7.07 -3.52 4.37
CA HIS A 76 -6.10 -4.53 4.75
C HIS A 76 -5.75 -4.34 6.21
N LEU A 77 -6.13 -5.32 7.04
CA LEU A 77 -5.77 -5.37 8.45
C LEU A 77 -4.44 -6.10 8.56
N VAL A 78 -3.43 -5.48 9.16
CA VAL A 78 -2.09 -6.07 9.26
C VAL A 78 -1.51 -5.93 10.65
N HIS A 79 -0.79 -6.96 11.06
CA HIS A 79 0.20 -6.87 12.12
C HIS A 79 1.58 -7.05 11.48
N GLU A 80 2.37 -5.98 11.49
CA GLU A 80 3.69 -5.98 10.86
C GLU A 80 4.71 -5.23 11.70
N TYR A 81 5.97 -5.68 11.64
CA TYR A 81 7.07 -4.95 12.23
C TYR A 81 7.48 -3.79 11.33
N ILE A 82 7.53 -2.59 11.90
CA ILE A 82 8.11 -1.42 11.26
C ILE A 82 9.31 -1.02 12.11
N GLY A 83 10.51 -1.41 11.67
CA GLY A 83 11.69 -1.38 12.52
C GLY A 83 11.56 -2.39 13.65
N SER A 84 11.72 -1.96 14.91
CA SER A 84 11.63 -2.83 16.07
C SER A 84 10.23 -2.95 16.70
N GLU A 85 9.23 -2.24 16.16
CA GLU A 85 7.91 -2.14 16.77
C GLU A 85 6.86 -2.90 15.95
N LEU A 86 6.11 -3.78 16.63
CA LEU A 86 4.94 -4.42 16.04
C LEU A 86 3.79 -3.41 15.96
N SER A 87 3.44 -3.05 14.74
CA SER A 87 2.35 -2.13 14.42
C SER A 87 1.11 -2.91 14.02
N LYS A 88 -0.06 -2.47 14.53
CA LYS A 88 -1.38 -2.96 14.10
C LYS A 88 -2.04 -1.89 13.27
N LEU A 89 -2.16 -2.11 11.97
CA LEU A 89 -2.63 -1.11 11.03
C LEU A 89 -3.90 -1.59 10.33
N ARG A 90 -4.76 -0.63 10.01
CA ARG A 90 -5.88 -0.81 9.09
C ARG A 90 -5.64 0.12 7.91
N ILE A 91 -5.23 -0.46 6.78
CA ILE A 91 -4.86 0.26 5.57
C ILE A 91 -6.04 0.21 4.60
N GLN A 92 -6.71 1.34 4.40
CA GLN A 92 -7.85 1.45 3.48
C GLN A 92 -7.40 1.86 2.09
N PHE A 93 -7.85 1.12 1.08
CA PHE A 93 -7.63 1.45 -0.33
C PHE A 93 -8.75 2.37 -0.82
N ILE A 94 -8.37 3.54 -1.33
CA ILE A 94 -9.28 4.62 -1.74
C ILE A 94 -9.15 4.82 -3.25
N ASP A 95 -10.25 5.21 -3.91
CA ASP A 95 -10.18 5.59 -5.31
C ASP A 95 -9.34 6.86 -5.47
N SER A 96 -8.16 6.69 -6.07
CA SER A 96 -7.21 7.79 -6.31
C SER A 96 -7.81 8.94 -7.13
N SER A 97 -8.84 8.69 -7.93
CA SER A 97 -9.48 9.71 -8.74
C SER A 97 -10.25 10.74 -7.91
N GLU A 98 -10.71 10.37 -6.71
CA GLU A 98 -11.33 11.30 -5.76
C GLU A 98 -10.34 12.35 -5.26
N PHE A 99 -9.05 12.00 -5.18
CA PHE A 99 -7.99 12.91 -4.75
C PHE A 99 -7.37 13.70 -5.90
N PHE A 100 -7.09 13.03 -7.03
CA PHE A 100 -6.41 13.67 -8.16
C PHE A 100 -7.36 14.40 -9.12
N GLY A 101 -8.67 14.11 -9.08
CA GLY A 101 -9.66 14.63 -10.03
C GLY A 101 -9.61 13.97 -11.42
N PHE A 102 -8.79 12.93 -11.60
CA PHE A 102 -8.71 12.10 -12.80
C PHE A 102 -8.26 10.68 -12.41
N ASN A 103 -8.51 9.68 -13.26
CA ASN A 103 -8.02 8.32 -13.03
C ASN A 103 -6.56 8.19 -13.53
N PRO A 104 -5.58 7.97 -12.63
CA PRO A 104 -4.17 7.80 -13.02
C PRO A 104 -3.84 6.38 -13.53
N ASN A 105 -4.78 5.42 -13.47
CA ASN A 105 -4.56 4.05 -13.89
C ASN A 105 -4.81 3.87 -15.39
N ASP A 106 -3.88 3.19 -16.08
CA ASP A 106 -4.00 2.79 -17.49
C ASP A 106 -3.29 1.43 -17.73
N GLU A 107 -3.06 1.04 -19.00
CA GLU A 107 -2.38 -0.23 -19.32
C GLU A 107 -0.94 -0.32 -18.80
N GLY A 108 -0.26 0.81 -18.62
CA GLY A 108 1.13 0.91 -18.18
C GLY A 108 1.30 1.27 -16.70
N TYR A 109 0.29 1.90 -16.09
CA TYR A 109 0.38 2.43 -14.73
C TYR A 109 -0.75 1.93 -13.83
N ILE A 110 -0.36 1.57 -12.60
CA ILE A 110 -1.30 1.37 -11.50
C ILE A 110 -0.92 2.24 -10.31
N CYS A 111 -1.93 2.88 -9.72
CA CYS A 111 -1.83 3.78 -8.59
C CYS A 111 -2.84 3.35 -7.52
N TYR A 112 -2.33 3.08 -6.33
CA TYR A 112 -3.15 2.88 -5.14
C TYR A 112 -2.94 4.07 -4.21
N LEU A 113 -4.04 4.70 -3.83
CA LEU A 113 -4.07 5.66 -2.74
C LEU A 113 -4.54 4.92 -1.49
N CYS A 114 -3.75 4.98 -0.43
CA CYS A 114 -4.04 4.29 0.81
C CYS A 114 -3.95 5.23 2.00
N GLU A 115 -4.83 5.03 2.98
CA GLU A 115 -4.79 5.71 4.26
C GLU A 115 -4.74 4.66 5.37
N SER A 116 -3.81 4.83 6.32
CA SER A 116 -3.75 3.99 7.51
C SER A 116 -4.37 4.71 8.71
N GLY A 117 -5.41 4.12 9.28
CA GLY A 117 -5.89 4.51 10.60
C GLY A 117 -5.20 3.69 11.68
N SER A 118 -4.90 4.31 12.84
CA SER A 118 -4.64 3.54 14.05
C SER A 118 -5.97 2.94 14.51
N THR A 119 -6.21 1.68 14.15
CA THR A 119 -7.17 0.89 14.89
C THR A 119 -6.55 0.65 16.26
N ARG A 120 -7.13 1.27 17.30
CA ARG A 120 -7.18 0.60 18.60
C ARG A 120 -7.91 -0.71 18.34
N ALA A 121 -7.17 -1.75 17.94
CA ALA A 121 -7.69 -3.09 17.82
C ALA A 121 -8.36 -3.37 19.17
N ARG A 122 -9.69 -3.44 19.18
CA ARG A 122 -10.42 -3.86 20.36
C ARG A 122 -10.01 -5.31 20.59
N ASN A 123 -9.50 -5.57 21.80
CA ASN A 123 -9.29 -6.92 22.30
C ASN A 123 -10.54 -7.77 22.14
#